data_AF-A0A1M7MDQ8-F1
#
_entry.id   AF-A0A1M7MDQ8-F1
#
_cell.length_a   1.000
_cell.length_b   1.000
_cell.length_c   1.000
_cell.angle_alpha   90.00
_cell.angle_beta   90.00
_cell.angle_gamma   90.00
#
_symmetry.space_group_name_H-M   'P 1'
#
loop_
_entity.id
_entity.type
_entity.pdbx_description
1 polymer ?
#
loop_
_entity_poly.entity_id
_entity_poly.type
_entity_poly.pdbx_seq_one_letter_code
_entity_poly.pdbx_strand_id
1 'polypeptide(L)' 'MVDWGIGGLILIGYGIVATWQPDHFGRVYAAYGGIFIVMAIQWGWKIERVVPDGYDIIGGTIALIGMLIIMYAPRPS' A
#
# COMPACT_ATOMS: atom_id res chain seq x y z
N MET A 1 10.96 3.57 31.27
CA MET A 1 11.29 2.31 30.57
C MET A 1 10.11 2.05 29.65
N VAL A 2 10.30 2.00 28.33
CA VAL A 2 9.20 1.78 27.39
C VAL A 2 8.93 0.28 27.32
N ASP A 3 7.67 -0.12 27.48
CA ASP A 3 7.26 -1.51 27.65
C ASP A 3 7.21 -2.21 26.28
N TRP A 4 8.38 -2.60 25.75
CA TRP A 4 8.53 -3.29 24.46
C TRP A 4 7.61 -4.52 24.28
N GLY A 5 7.18 -5.14 25.38
CA GLY A 5 6.27 -6.28 25.37
C GLY A 5 4.89 -5.97 24.77
N ILE A 6 4.34 -4.78 25.01
CA ILE A 6 3.05 -4.38 24.45
C ILE A 6 3.18 -4.19 22.94
N GLY A 7 4.24 -3.52 22.49
CA GLY A 7 4.53 -3.35 21.06
C GLY A 7 4.70 -4.70 20.33
N GLY A 8 5.39 -5.66 20.95
CA GLY A 8 5.54 -7.01 20.41
C GLY A 8 4.21 -7.76 20.27
N LEU A 9 3.33 -7.68 21.27
CA LEU A 9 2.00 -8.30 21.20
C LEU A 9 1.12 -7.69 20.09
N ILE A 10 1.18 -6.37 19.90
CA ILE A 10 0.48 -5.68 18.81
C ILE A 10 0.97 -6.16 17.44
N LEU A 11 2.28 -6.28 17.25
CA LEU A 11 2.87 -6.76 15.99
C LEU A 11 2.48 -8.21 15.67
N ILE A 12 2.44 -9.09 16.68
CA ILE A 12 1.98 -10.47 16.51
C ILE A 12 0.50 -10.50 16.09
N GLY A 13 -0.35 -9.73 16.77
CA GLY A 13 -1.77 -9.61 16.42
C GLY A 13 -1.97 -9.07 15.00
N TYR A 14 -1.22 -8.04 14.63
CA TYR A 14 -1.21 -7.51 13.26
C TYR A 14 -0.83 -8.57 12.22
N GLY A 15 0.19 -9.38 12.48
CA GLY A 15 0.60 -10.46 11.58
C GLY A 15 -0.49 -11.50 11.35
N ILE A 16 -1.24 -11.86 12.39
CA ILE A 16 -2.38 -12.79 12.28
C ILE A 16 -3.52 -12.17 11.47
N VAL A 17 -3.86 -10.90 11.73
CA VAL A 17 -4.92 -10.21 10.98
C VAL A 17 -4.50 -10.02 9.51
N ALA A 18 -3.23 -9.74 9.25
CA ALA A 18 -2.72 -9.55 7.90
C ALA A 18 -2.85 -10.80 7.03
N THR A 19 -2.84 -12.02 7.60
CA THR A 19 -3.03 -13.25 6.82
C THR A 19 -4.49 -13.59 6.55
N TRP A 20 -5.44 -12.92 7.20
CA TRP A 20 -6.89 -13.02 6.93
C TRP A 20 -7.35 -12.19 5.73
N GLN A 21 -6.62 -12.30 4.63
CA GLN A 21 -6.98 -11.66 3.38
C GLN A 21 -7.83 -12.63 2.53
N PRO A 22 -9.06 -12.24 2.13
CA PRO A 22 -10.02 -13.13 1.44
C PRO A 22 -9.68 -13.38 -0.04
N ASP A 23 -8.67 -12.70 -0.57
CA ASP A 23 -8.28 -12.74 -1.98
C ASP A 23 -6.82 -13.22 -2.12
N HIS A 24 -6.39 -13.50 -3.35
CA HIS A 24 -5.04 -13.97 -3.64
C HIS A 24 -4.01 -12.94 -3.18
N PHE A 25 -2.98 -13.43 -2.49
CA PHE A 25 -1.90 -12.63 -1.93
C PHE A 25 -1.35 -11.58 -2.91
N GLY A 26 -1.14 -11.96 -4.18
CA GLY A 26 -0.64 -11.04 -5.21
C GLY A 26 -1.58 -9.87 -5.54
N ARG A 27 -2.91 -10.07 -5.48
CA ARG A 27 -3.90 -9.00 -5.73
C ARG A 27 -3.95 -8.02 -4.57
N VAL A 28 -3.95 -8.55 -3.36
CA VAL A 28 -3.98 -7.77 -2.12
C VAL A 28 -2.72 -6.90 -2.00
N TYR A 29 -1.54 -7.48 -2.26
CA TYR A 29 -0.29 -6.73 -2.25
C TYR A 29 -0.20 -5.70 -3.40
N ALA A 30 -0.75 -5.99 -4.57
CA ALA A 30 -0.84 -5.00 -5.64
C ALA A 30 -1.71 -3.80 -5.24
N ALA A 31 -2.86 -4.04 -4.60
CA ALA A 31 -3.72 -2.99 -4.05
C ALA A 31 -2.99 -2.11 -3.03
N TYR A 32 -2.28 -2.74 -2.08
CA TYR A 32 -1.49 -2.01 -1.09
C TYR A 32 -0.38 -1.19 -1.72
N GLY A 33 0.39 -1.76 -2.65
CA GLY A 33 1.48 -1.05 -3.32
C GLY A 33 1.01 0.19 -4.10
N GLY A 34 -0.08 0.05 -4.87
CA GLY A 34 -0.64 1.16 -5.66
C GLY A 34 -1.13 2.32 -4.78
N ILE A 35 -1.93 2.01 -3.75
CA ILE A 35 -2.43 3.04 -2.81
C ILE A 35 -1.29 3.66 -2.00
N PHE A 36 -0.31 2.86 -1.58
CA PHE A 36 0.84 3.33 -0.81
C PHE A 36 1.61 4.42 -1.56
N ILE A 37 1.86 4.24 -2.86
CA ILE A 37 2.56 5.25 -3.68
C ILE A 37 1.80 6.58 -3.68
N VAL A 38 0.48 6.56 -3.88
CA VAL A 38 -0.35 7.77 -3.86
C VAL A 38 -0.34 8.45 -2.50
N MET A 39 -0.42 7.66 -1.42
CA MET A 39 -0.37 8.18 -0.05
C MET A 39 1.00 8.79 0.26
N ALA A 40 2.10 8.18 -0.19
CA ALA A 40 3.44 8.71 -0.01
C ALA A 40 3.63 10.06 -0.71
N ILE A 41 3.13 10.20 -1.94
CA ILE A 41 3.15 11.48 -2.68
C ILE A 41 2.32 12.55 -1.92
N GLN A 42 1.11 12.20 -1.48
CA GLN A 42 0.27 13.13 -0.71
C GLN A 42 0.89 13.53 0.63
N TRP A 43 1.59 12.61 1.29
CA TRP A 43 2.29 12.84 2.54
C TRP A 43 3.44 13.83 2.34
N GLY A 44 4.31 13.58 1.37
CA GLY A 44 5.40 14.50 1.01
C GLY A 44 4.88 15.90 0.71
N TRP A 45 3.73 15.99 0.03
CA TRP A 45 3.12 17.28 -0.25
C TRP A 45 2.56 18.00 0.99
N LYS A 46 1.76 17.33 1.81
CA LYS A 46 1.03 17.98 2.91
C LYS A 46 1.91 18.21 4.15
N ILE A 47 2.82 17.29 4.44
CA ILE A 47 3.57 17.27 5.69
C ILE A 47 4.99 17.77 5.47
N GLU A 48 5.66 17.29 4.42
CA GLU A 48 7.03 17.70 4.11
C GLU A 48 7.07 18.97 3.24
N ARG A 49 5.90 19.44 2.76
CA ARG A 49 5.74 20.62 1.89
C ARG A 49 6.54 20.53 0.58
N VAL A 50 6.82 19.31 0.11
CA VAL A 50 7.46 19.05 -1.17
C VAL A 50 6.36 19.01 -2.24
N VAL A 51 6.35 19.99 -3.14
CA VAL A 51 5.35 20.02 -4.22
C VAL A 51 5.65 18.86 -5.18
N PRO A 52 4.70 17.93 -5.40
CA PRO A 52 4.92 16.80 -6.28
C PRO A 52 5.16 17.31 -7.71
N ASP A 53 6.18 16.75 -8.34
CA ASP A 53 6.55 17.13 -9.70
C ASP A 53 5.71 16.36 -10.74
N GLY A 54 5.90 16.69 -12.01
CA GLY A 54 5.19 16.01 -13.10
C GLY A 54 5.51 14.51 -13.16
N TYR A 55 6.71 14.09 -12.77
CA TYR A 55 7.13 12.69 -12.77
C TYR A 55 6.51 11.91 -11.62
N ASP A 56 6.32 12.51 -10.44
CA ASP A 56 5.61 11.93 -9.31
C ASP A 56 4.17 11.61 -9.70
N ILE A 57 3.49 12.54 -10.38
CA ILE A 57 2.11 12.35 -10.82
C ILE A 57 2.03 11.26 -11.89
N ILE A 58 2.94 11.25 -12.87
CA ILE A 58 2.98 10.22 -13.92
C ILE A 58 3.27 8.84 -13.30
N GLY A 59 4.29 8.74 -12.46
CA GLY A 59 4.69 7.50 -11.79
C GLY A 59 3.57 6.96 -10.89
N GLY A 60 2.95 7.81 -10.08
CA GLY A 60 1.81 7.45 -9.25
C GLY A 60 0.61 6.96 -10.07
N THR A 61 0.34 7.61 -11.21
CA THR A 61 -0.73 7.19 -12.12
C THR A 61 -0.44 5.83 -12.76
N ILE A 62 0.80 5.59 -13.21
CA ILE A 62 1.21 4.30 -13.78
C ILE A 62 1.10 3.19 -12.73
N ALA A 63 1.54 3.44 -11.50
CA ALA A 63 1.41 2.49 -10.40
C ALA A 63 -0.05 2.14 -10.09
N LEU A 64 -0.94 3.15 -10.06
CA LEU A 64 -2.37 2.94 -9.89
C LEU A 64 -2.98 2.12 -11.04
N ILE A 65 -2.60 2.42 -12.28
CA ILE A 65 -3.06 1.66 -13.45
C ILE A 65 -2.58 0.21 -13.35
N GLY A 66 -1.31 -0.03 -13.01
CA GLY A 66 -0.76 -1.37 -12.81
C GLY A 66 -1.50 -2.15 -11.73
N MET A 67 -1.81 -1.50 -10.59
CA MET A 67 -2.66 -2.05 -9.54
C MET A 67 -4.04 -2.45 -10.09
N LEU A 68 -4.73 -1.55 -10.81
CA LEU A 68 -6.06 -1.80 -11.37
C LEU A 68 -6.03 -2.97 -12.36
N ILE A 69 -4.99 -3.06 -13.20
CA ILE A 69 -4.80 -4.18 -14.12
C ILE A 69 -4.68 -5.49 -13.34
N ILE A 70 -3.82 -5.57 -12.32
CA ILE A 70 -3.65 -6.81 -11.54
C ILE A 70 -4.96 -7.21 -10.82
N MET A 71 -5.71 -6.21 -10.34
CA MET A 71 -6.97 -6.39 -9.62
C MET A 71 -8.11 -6.85 -10.53
N TYR A 72 -8.25 -6.29 -11.73
CA TYR A 72 -9.43 -6.44 -12.58
C TYR A 72 -9.19 -7.14 -13.91
N ALA A 73 -7.95 -7.51 -14.23
CA ALA A 73 -7.67 -8.26 -15.46
C ALA A 73 -8.45 -9.59 -15.47
N PRO A 74 -9.19 -9.88 -16.56
CA PRO A 74 -9.89 -11.15 -16.71
C PRO A 74 -8.87 -12.29 -16.80
N ARG A 75 -9.07 -13.34 -16.00
CA ARG A 75 -8.23 -14.53 -16.01
C ARG A 75 -9.02 -15.67 -16.62
N PRO A 76 -8.44 -16.44 -17.57
CA PRO A 76 -9.07 -17.68 -18.03
C PRO A 76 -9.25 -18.61 -16.84
N SER A 77 -10.46 -19.11 -16.65
CA SER A 77 -10.80 -20.21 -15.73
C SER A 77 -10.27 -21.54 -16.24
#